data_AF-A0A8D8M6G7-F1
#
_entry.id   AF-A0A8D8M6G7-F1
#
_cell.length_a   1.000
_cell.length_b   1.000
_cell.length_c   1.000
_cell.angle_alpha   90.00
_cell.angle_beta   90.00
_cell.angle_gamma   90.00
#
_symmetry.space_group_name_H-M   'P 1'
#
loop_
_entity.id
_entity.type
_entity.pdbx_description
1 polymer ?
#
loop_
_entity_poly.entity_id
_entity_poly.type
_entity_poly.pdbx_seq_one_letter_code
_entity_poly.pdbx_strand_id
1 'polypeptide(L)'
;GGGGGGGGDHSPVGSGSNVPRPMAIFELLDYIVNEPPPKLPAGIFSDQFRDFVDRCLKKNPSERADLKTLSNHEWIKAAEAEPADIAGWVCRTMGVTPLSPVSRPHLPT
;
A
#
# COMPACT_ATOMS: atom_id res chain seq x y z
N GLY A 1 -23.83 -45.32 -25.28
CA GLY A 1 -24.44 -44.00 -25.51
C GLY A 1 -25.20 -43.60 -24.26
N GLY A 2 -25.06 -42.34 -23.85
CA GLY A 2 -25.84 -41.66 -22.80
C GLY A 2 -25.53 -42.14 -21.36
N GLY A 3 -25.28 -41.31 -20.36
CA GLY A 3 -25.37 -39.86 -20.24
C GLY A 3 -26.02 -39.50 -18.90
N GLY A 4 -25.32 -38.69 -18.08
CA GLY A 4 -25.86 -37.85 -16.99
C GLY A 4 -26.29 -38.60 -15.72
N GLY A 5 -26.04 -38.15 -14.49
CA GLY A 5 -25.52 -36.88 -13.98
C GLY A 5 -26.17 -36.59 -12.61
N GLY A 6 -25.41 -35.99 -11.69
CA GLY A 6 -25.95 -35.12 -10.62
C GLY A 6 -25.90 -35.67 -9.19
N GLY A 7 -25.22 -34.92 -8.31
CA GLY A 7 -25.46 -34.95 -6.86
C GLY A 7 -24.22 -35.16 -6.01
N GLY A 8 -23.27 -34.20 -6.03
CA GLY A 8 -22.17 -34.14 -5.07
C GLY A 8 -22.22 -32.82 -4.31
N ASP A 9 -23.05 -32.77 -3.29
CA ASP A 9 -23.05 -31.79 -2.21
C ASP A 9 -21.68 -31.73 -1.54
N HIS A 10 -20.95 -30.62 -1.64
CA HIS A 10 -19.91 -30.25 -0.68
C HIS A 10 -19.80 -28.72 -0.65
N SER A 11 -20.72 -28.06 0.06
CA SER A 11 -20.41 -26.77 0.65
C SER A 11 -19.66 -27.03 1.96
N PRO A 12 -18.46 -26.48 2.18
CA PRO A 12 -17.98 -26.30 3.53
C PRO A 12 -18.42 -24.92 4.01
N VAL A 13 -19.48 -24.90 4.80
CA VAL A 13 -19.64 -23.89 5.83
C VAL A 13 -18.54 -24.11 6.88
N GLY A 14 -17.75 -23.09 7.16
CA GLY A 14 -16.63 -23.17 8.09
C GLY A 14 -16.25 -21.79 8.62
N SER A 15 -16.99 -21.34 9.63
CA SER A 15 -16.63 -20.23 10.50
C SER A 15 -15.38 -20.62 11.31
N GLY A 16 -14.31 -19.81 11.28
CA GLY A 16 -13.13 -20.04 12.12
C GLY A 16 -11.86 -19.33 11.65
N SER A 17 -11.44 -18.31 12.42
CA SER A 17 -10.17 -17.57 12.36
C SER A 17 -9.84 -16.86 11.04
N ASN A 18 -9.98 -15.54 11.04
CA ASN A 18 -9.60 -14.62 9.97
C ASN A 18 -8.06 -14.47 9.91
N VAL A 19 -7.35 -15.59 9.73
CA VAL A 19 -5.89 -15.61 9.51
C VAL A 19 -5.68 -15.79 8.01
N PRO A 20 -5.13 -14.79 7.30
CA PRO A 20 -4.82 -14.95 5.88
C PRO A 20 -3.85 -16.12 5.73
N ARG A 21 -4.26 -17.16 4.99
CA ARG A 21 -3.32 -18.20 4.57
C ARG A 21 -2.27 -17.54 3.67
N PRO A 22 -0.98 -17.82 3.85
CA PRO A 22 0.04 -17.31 2.94
C PRO A 22 -0.21 -17.89 1.54
N MET A 23 -0.37 -17.01 0.55
CA MET A 23 -0.52 -17.39 -0.86
C MET A 23 0.81 -17.87 -1.42
N ALA A 24 0.78 -18.87 -2.30
CA ALA A 24 1.96 -19.27 -3.05
C ALA A 24 2.37 -18.16 -4.04
N ILE A 25 3.65 -18.13 -4.46
CA ILE A 25 4.17 -17.05 -5.32
C ILE A 25 3.41 -16.92 -6.64
N PHE A 26 3.07 -18.03 -7.31
CA PHE A 26 2.33 -18.00 -8.57
C PHE A 26 0.88 -17.55 -8.37
N GLU A 27 0.24 -17.95 -7.26
CA GLU A 27 -1.10 -17.48 -6.90
C GLU A 27 -1.11 -15.97 -6.64
N LEU A 28 -0.07 -15.45 -5.98
CA LEU A 28 0.07 -14.01 -5.74
C LEU A 28 0.25 -13.23 -7.05
N LEU A 29 1.09 -13.73 -7.97
CA LEU A 29 1.27 -13.10 -9.28
C LEU A 29 -0.02 -13.10 -10.09
N ASP A 30 -0.74 -14.23 -10.11
CA ASP A 30 -2.05 -14.33 -10.77
C ASP A 30 -3.05 -13.33 -10.17
N TYR A 31 -3.09 -13.23 -8.84
CA TYR A 31 -3.93 -12.27 -8.12
C TYR A 31 -3.60 -10.83 -8.53
N ILE A 32 -2.33 -10.43 -8.56
CA ILE A 32 -1.91 -9.08 -8.99
C ILE A 32 -2.36 -8.81 -10.44
N VAL A 33 -2.28 -9.81 -11.32
CA VAL A 33 -2.59 -9.68 -12.75
C VAL A 33 -4.08 -9.72 -13.03
N ASN A 34 -4.89 -10.44 -12.26
CA ASN A 34 -6.29 -10.73 -12.59
C ASN A 34 -7.29 -10.04 -11.67
N GLU A 35 -6.98 -9.88 -10.39
CA GLU A 35 -7.88 -9.27 -9.41
C GLU A 35 -7.83 -7.73 -9.45
N PRO A 36 -8.83 -7.04 -8.86
CA PRO A 36 -8.79 -5.59 -8.71
C PRO A 36 -7.62 -5.16 -7.80
N PRO A 37 -7.06 -3.96 -8.03
CA PRO A 37 -5.97 -3.46 -7.20
C PRO A 37 -6.41 -3.27 -5.74
N PRO A 38 -5.51 -3.47 -4.77
CA PRO A 38 -5.83 -3.26 -3.36
C PRO A 38 -6.15 -1.78 -3.10
N LYS A 39 -6.98 -1.54 -2.08
CA LYS A 39 -7.40 -0.19 -1.68
C LYS A 39 -7.18 0.02 -0.20
N LEU A 40 -6.91 1.27 0.16
CA LEU A 40 -6.85 1.67 1.57
C LEU A 40 -8.26 1.69 2.19
N PRO A 41 -8.42 1.21 3.44
CA PRO A 41 -9.70 1.20 4.13
C PRO A 41 -10.22 2.61 4.39
N ALA A 42 -11.54 2.80 4.22
CA ALA A 42 -12.22 4.04 4.53
C ALA A 42 -12.25 4.30 6.05
N GLY A 43 -12.23 5.57 6.45
CA GLY A 43 -12.37 5.98 7.86
C GLY A 43 -11.10 5.84 8.71
N ILE A 44 -10.05 5.17 8.21
CA ILE A 44 -8.72 5.11 8.85
C ILE A 44 -7.77 6.14 8.24
N PHE A 45 -7.82 6.28 6.92
CA PHE A 45 -6.98 7.20 6.16
C PHE A 45 -7.81 8.34 5.57
N SER A 46 -7.17 9.50 5.35
CA SER A 46 -7.83 10.63 4.68
C SER A 46 -8.22 10.26 3.25
N ASP A 47 -9.31 10.82 2.76
CA ASP A 47 -9.78 10.56 1.39
C ASP A 47 -8.76 10.99 0.34
N GLN A 48 -8.00 12.06 0.61
CA GLN A 48 -6.91 12.50 -0.26
C GLN A 48 -5.76 11.48 -0.32
N PHE A 49 -5.39 10.86 0.81
CA PHE A 49 -4.35 9.83 0.79
C PHE A 49 -4.83 8.56 0.07
N ARG A 50 -6.10 8.18 0.30
CA ARG A 50 -6.74 7.06 -0.39
C ARG A 50 -6.77 7.28 -1.91
N ASP A 51 -7.16 8.48 -2.36
CA ASP A 51 -7.16 8.84 -3.79
C ASP A 51 -5.75 8.82 -4.39
N PHE A 52 -4.75 9.34 -3.67
CA PHE A 52 -3.35 9.29 -4.11
C PHE A 52 -2.88 7.84 -4.36
N VAL A 53 -3.14 6.93 -3.42
CA VAL A 53 -2.78 5.51 -3.56
C VAL A 53 -3.59 4.82 -4.67
N ASP A 54 -4.89 5.09 -4.77
CA ASP A 54 -5.74 4.54 -5.84
C ASP A 54 -5.25 4.96 -7.25
N ARG A 55 -4.67 6.15 -7.41
CA ARG A 55 -4.04 6.62 -8.66
C ARG A 55 -2.73 5.90 -8.99
N CYS A 56 -1.93 5.57 -7.98
CA CYS A 56 -0.69 4.80 -8.13
C CYS A 56 -0.97 3.34 -8.55
N LEU A 57 -2.09 2.77 -8.09
CA LEU A 57 -2.41 1.36 -8.26
C LEU A 57 -3.35 1.05 -9.43
N LYS A 58 -3.57 2.02 -10.34
CA LYS A 58 -4.33 1.75 -11.57
C LYS A 58 -3.66 0.63 -12.36
N LYS A 59 -4.47 -0.38 -12.68
CA LYS A 59 -4.05 -1.61 -13.38
C LYS A 59 -3.66 -1.32 -14.82
N ASN A 60 -4.47 -0.53 -15.52
CA ASN A 60 -4.15 -0.01 -16.84
C ASN A 60 -3.01 1.04 -16.71
N PRO A 61 -1.82 0.81 -17.29
CA PRO A 61 -0.71 1.74 -17.18
C PRO A 61 -1.01 3.13 -17.76
N SER A 62 -1.87 3.22 -18.80
CA SER A 62 -2.24 4.49 -19.41
C SER A 62 -3.17 5.34 -18.52
N GLU A 63 -3.85 4.72 -17.55
CA GLU A 63 -4.68 5.40 -16.56
C GLU A 63 -3.94 5.68 -15.25
N ARG A 64 -2.77 5.06 -15.05
CA ARG A 64 -1.93 5.27 -13.87
C ARG A 64 -1.32 6.66 -13.92
N ALA A 65 -1.46 7.39 -12.82
CA ALA A 65 -0.93 8.74 -12.74
C ALA A 65 0.60 8.74 -12.92
N ASP A 66 1.09 9.65 -13.74
CA ASP A 66 2.52 9.89 -13.93
C ASP A 66 3.11 10.68 -12.75
N LEU A 67 4.45 10.76 -12.68
CA LEU A 67 5.13 11.47 -11.60
C LEU A 67 4.71 12.95 -11.52
N LYS A 68 4.53 13.61 -12.66
CA LYS A 68 4.10 15.01 -12.71
C LYS A 68 2.72 15.19 -12.06
N THR A 69 1.79 14.30 -12.34
CA THR A 69 0.44 14.31 -11.74
C THR A 69 0.51 14.00 -10.25
N LEU A 70 1.29 13.00 -9.85
CA LEU A 70 1.43 12.58 -8.45
C LEU A 70 2.09 13.65 -7.58
N SER A 71 3.18 14.29 -8.04
CA SER A 71 3.84 15.37 -7.30
C SER A 71 2.94 16.60 -7.11
N ASN A 72 1.97 16.82 -8.00
CA ASN A 72 1.01 17.91 -7.88
C ASN A 72 -0.27 17.52 -7.13
N HIS A 73 -0.37 16.30 -6.62
CA HIS A 73 -1.54 15.83 -5.88
C HIS A 73 -1.66 16.56 -4.54
N GLU A 74 -2.89 16.90 -4.14
CA GLU A 74 -3.15 17.70 -2.92
C GLU A 74 -2.59 17.06 -1.65
N TRP A 75 -2.65 15.73 -1.54
CA TRP A 75 -2.02 14.99 -0.44
C TRP A 75 -0.50 15.22 -0.35
N ILE A 76 0.21 15.25 -1.48
CA ILE A 76 1.67 15.49 -1.50
C ILE A 76 1.98 16.92 -1.13
N LYS A 77 1.27 17.90 -1.71
CA LYS A 77 1.45 19.33 -1.36
C LYS A 77 1.20 19.60 0.11
N ALA A 78 0.17 18.97 0.69
CA ALA A 78 -0.12 19.07 2.11
C ALA A 78 1.01 18.47 2.96
N ALA A 79 1.51 17.28 2.59
CA ALA A 79 2.61 16.62 3.28
C ALA A 79 3.94 17.41 3.18
N GLU A 80 4.20 18.11 2.06
CA GLU A 80 5.37 18.98 1.91
C GLU A 80 5.35 20.19 2.85
N ALA A 81 4.16 20.71 3.15
CA ALA A 81 3.97 21.82 4.09
C ALA A 81 3.91 21.37 5.56
N GLU A 82 3.75 20.08 5.82
CA GLU A 82 3.59 19.54 7.17
C GLU A 82 4.96 19.42 7.87
N PRO A 83 5.17 20.06 9.03
CA PRO A 83 6.39 19.88 9.79
C PRO A 83 6.43 18.48 10.44
N ALA A 84 7.14 17.56 9.80
CA ALA A 84 7.31 16.19 10.30
C ALA A 84 8.77 15.89 10.71
N ASP A 85 8.98 15.52 11.97
CA ASP A 85 10.27 15.01 12.47
C ASP A 85 10.46 13.53 12.06
N ILE A 86 10.76 13.31 10.79
CA ILE A 86 10.97 11.96 10.24
C ILE A 86 12.19 11.29 10.89
N ALA A 87 13.29 12.03 11.08
CA ALA A 87 14.51 11.50 11.68
C ALA A 87 14.27 10.99 13.11
N GLY A 88 13.62 11.79 13.95
CA GLY A 88 13.30 11.37 15.31
C GLY A 88 12.23 10.27 15.34
N TRP A 89 11.26 10.27 14.43
CA TRP A 89 10.30 9.16 14.29
C TRP A 89 11.00 7.84 13.97
N VAL A 90 11.96 7.83 13.02
CA VAL A 90 12.78 6.66 12.71
C VAL A 90 13.57 6.22 13.94
N CYS A 91 14.21 7.16 14.66
CA CYS A 91 14.98 6.85 15.86
C CYS A 91 14.15 6.15 16.93
N ARG A 92 12.97 6.69 17.23
CA ARG A 92 12.03 6.11 18.21
C ARG A 92 11.52 4.74 17.78
N THR A 93 11.17 4.59 16.49
CA THR A 93 10.59 3.36 15.95
C THR A 93 11.61 2.23 15.89
N MET A 94 12.86 2.55 15.54
CA MET A 94 13.94 1.57 15.37
C MET A 94 14.80 1.38 16.63
N GLY A 95 14.55 2.17 17.69
CA GLY A 95 15.36 2.14 18.91
C GLY A 95 16.80 2.61 18.71
N VAL A 96 17.06 3.45 17.70
CA VAL A 96 18.39 4.00 17.44
C VAL A 96 18.53 5.36 18.09
N THR A 97 19.69 5.63 18.70
CA THR A 97 20.00 6.96 19.22
C THR A 97 20.27 7.90 18.05
N PRO A 98 19.65 9.10 18.00
CA PRO A 98 19.99 10.08 16.99
C PRO A 98 21.49 10.36 17.04
N LEU A 99 22.18 10.24 15.91
CA LEU A 99 23.52 10.81 15.79
C LEU A 99 23.38 12.29 16.14
N SER A 100 24.21 12.78 17.06
CA SER A 100 24.25 14.20 17.39
C SER A 100 24.31 15.02 16.09
N PRO A 101 23.69 16.22 16.04
CA PRO A 101 23.82 17.07 14.86
C PRO A 101 25.33 17.28 14.64
N VAL A 102 25.84 16.75 13.53
CA VAL A 102 27.18 17.09 13.05
C VAL A 102 27.16 18.61 12.94
N SER A 103 27.79 19.28 13.90
CA SER A 103 28.17 20.68 13.78
C SER A 103 28.91 20.77 12.46
N ARG A 104 28.24 21.25 11.40
CA ARG A 104 28.89 21.50 10.11
C ARG A 104 30.08 22.40 10.44
N PRO A 105 31.34 21.94 10.28
CA PRO A 105 32.46 22.84 10.43
C PRO A 105 32.25 23.93 9.39
N HIS A 106 32.12 25.16 9.86
CA HIS A 106 32.05 26.35 9.03
C HIS A 106 33.29 26.31 8.12
N LEU A 107 33.09 26.13 6.82
CA LEU A 107 34.18 26.24 5.86
C LEU A 107 34.57 27.74 5.84
N PRO A 108 35.83 28.11 6.14
CA PRO A 108 36.25 29.50 6.00
C PRO A 108 36.23 29.90 4.51
N THR A 109 35.74 31.11 4.27
CA THR A 109 35.60 31.80 2.98
C THR A 109 36.89 31.85 2.18
#